data_AF-A0A4Q2DU38-F1
#
_entry.id   AF-A0A4Q2DU38-F1
#
_cell.length_a   1.000
_cell.length_b   1.000
_cell.length_c   1.000
_cell.angle_alpha   90.00
_cell.angle_beta   90.00
_cell.angle_gamma   90.00
#
_symmetry.space_group_name_H-M   'P 1'
#
loop_
_entity.id
_entity.type
_entity.pdbx_description
1 polymer ?
#
loop_
_entity_poly.entity_id
_entity_poly.type
_entity_poly.pdbx_seq_one_letter_code
_entity_poly.pdbx_strand_id
1 'polypeptide(L)'
;MSSKLFSLVTYFIVFSLLTVVDAALYVVTPLSGSTCRGGQPCTVTWLDNGQTPLLSAIGVTHVALYTGTLKLVQTLPPVDVSSTLSFTFTPNPAAGPNSDAYYLAFTSTEAKVNGSDYRAYSPWFRFLRQPPSFRNELNSRAKLAYHQSLLDRSVHDYSRNSVN
;
A
#
# COMPACT_ATOMS: atom_id res chain seq x y z
N MET A 1 16.72 -38.41 -45.80
CA MET A 1 16.51 -38.28 -44.34
C MET A 1 17.25 -37.02 -43.90
N SER A 2 16.59 -35.90 -43.59
CA SER A 2 16.49 -35.44 -42.18
C SER A 2 15.77 -34.06 -42.08
N SER A 3 14.73 -33.78 -42.88
CA SER A 3 13.97 -32.51 -42.76
C SER A 3 12.90 -32.52 -41.66
N LYS A 4 12.61 -33.68 -41.07
CA LYS A 4 11.59 -33.82 -40.01
C LYS A 4 12.10 -33.54 -38.60
N LEU A 5 13.42 -33.46 -38.41
CA LEU A 5 14.04 -33.19 -37.11
C LEU A 5 14.08 -31.69 -36.77
N PHE A 6 14.09 -30.82 -37.78
CA PHE A 6 14.05 -29.36 -37.55
C PHE A 6 12.65 -28.85 -37.16
N SER A 7 11.58 -29.56 -37.53
CA SER A 7 10.20 -29.15 -37.25
C SER A 7 9.73 -29.46 -35.82
N LEU A 8 10.41 -30.36 -35.11
CA LEU A 8 10.04 -30.77 -33.75
C LEU A 8 10.64 -29.86 -32.67
N VAL A 9 11.81 -29.26 -32.94
CA VAL A 9 12.50 -28.38 -32.00
C VAL A 9 11.84 -27.00 -31.94
N THR A 10 11.24 -26.54 -33.04
CA THR A 10 10.55 -25.23 -33.09
C THR A 10 9.22 -25.22 -32.35
N TYR A 11 8.57 -26.38 -32.16
CA TYR A 11 7.30 -26.47 -31.42
C TYR A 11 7.48 -26.39 -29.90
N PHE A 12 8.66 -26.74 -29.38
CA PHE A 12 8.92 -26.79 -27.94
C PHE A 12 9.33 -25.45 -27.31
N ILE A 13 9.76 -24.47 -28.11
CA ILE A 13 10.24 -23.16 -27.62
C ILE A 13 9.10 -22.13 -27.48
N VAL A 14 7.90 -22.40 -28.01
CA VAL A 14 6.75 -21.48 -27.96
C VAL A 14 5.84 -21.71 -26.74
N PHE A 15 6.22 -22.58 -25.79
CA PHE A 15 5.46 -22.84 -24.56
C PHE A 15 6.12 -22.24 -23.30
N SER A 16 6.70 -21.06 -23.41
CA SER A 16 7.26 -20.34 -22.26
C SER A 16 6.83 -18.90 -22.34
N LEU A 17 6.04 -18.45 -21.34
CA LEU A 17 5.68 -17.08 -20.95
C LEU A 17 4.17 -16.79 -20.75
N LEU A 18 3.29 -17.79 -20.69
CA LEU A 18 2.00 -17.58 -20.04
C LEU A 18 2.19 -17.69 -18.52
N THR A 19 2.75 -16.66 -17.90
CA THR A 19 2.45 -16.39 -16.49
C THR A 19 0.98 -15.97 -16.46
N VAL A 20 0.07 -16.93 -16.35
CA VAL A 20 -1.32 -16.63 -16.06
C VAL A 20 -1.33 -16.03 -14.66
N VAL A 21 -1.29 -14.71 -14.58
CA VAL A 21 -1.57 -13.98 -13.35
C VAL A 21 -3.07 -14.15 -13.12
N ASP A 22 -3.42 -15.19 -12.37
CA ASP A 22 -4.79 -15.52 -11.98
C ASP A 22 -5.24 -14.55 -10.87
N ALA A 23 -5.38 -13.28 -11.21
CA ALA A 23 -5.64 -12.21 -10.24
C ALA A 23 -7.12 -11.87 -10.17
N ALA A 24 -7.95 -12.79 -9.67
CA ALA A 24 -9.36 -12.53 -9.41
C ALA A 24 -9.61 -11.22 -8.62
N LEU A 25 -8.85 -11.01 -7.54
CA LEU A 25 -8.69 -9.72 -6.89
C LEU A 25 -7.60 -8.91 -7.62
N TYR A 26 -8.00 -7.81 -8.26
CA TYR A 26 -7.10 -6.95 -9.00
C TYR A 26 -6.94 -5.58 -8.32
N VAL A 27 -5.78 -5.34 -7.70
CA VAL A 27 -5.49 -4.07 -7.02
C VAL A 27 -5.22 -2.96 -8.04
N VAL A 28 -6.03 -1.90 -8.00
CA VAL A 28 -5.91 -0.72 -8.87
C VAL A 28 -5.35 0.50 -8.14
N THR A 29 -5.32 0.49 -6.81
CA THR A 29 -4.54 1.46 -6.02
C THR A 29 -3.89 0.72 -4.85
N PRO A 30 -2.58 0.89 -4.61
CA PRO A 30 -1.65 1.72 -5.37
C PRO A 30 -1.27 1.11 -6.74
N LEU A 31 -1.15 1.96 -7.76
CA LEU A 31 -0.55 1.60 -9.05
C LEU A 31 0.98 1.61 -8.96
N SER A 32 1.65 1.01 -9.94
CA SER A 32 3.10 1.13 -10.08
C SER A 32 3.52 2.61 -10.10
N GLY A 33 4.53 2.96 -9.29
CA GLY A 33 5.00 4.35 -9.12
C GLY A 33 4.18 5.23 -8.17
N SER A 34 3.01 4.77 -7.70
CA SER A 34 2.25 5.47 -6.65
C SER A 34 3.06 5.57 -5.36
N THR A 35 2.74 6.53 -4.50
CA THR A 35 3.49 6.75 -3.25
C THR A 35 2.59 6.68 -2.02
N CYS A 36 2.85 5.72 -1.13
CA CYS A 36 2.37 5.76 0.25
C CYS A 36 3.43 6.39 1.16
N ARG A 37 3.00 7.17 2.16
CA ARG A 37 3.89 7.81 3.12
C ARG A 37 3.70 7.22 4.50
N GLY A 38 4.81 6.96 5.20
CA GLY A 38 4.79 6.52 6.59
C GLY A 38 3.98 7.47 7.47
N GLY A 39 3.06 6.93 8.25
CA GLY A 39 2.27 7.68 9.21
C GLY A 39 1.18 8.57 8.60
N GLN A 40 0.95 8.47 7.29
CA GLN A 40 -0.15 9.10 6.57
C GLN A 40 -1.11 8.01 6.09
N PRO A 41 -2.42 8.30 5.97
CA PRO A 41 -3.35 7.37 5.35
C PRO A 41 -2.93 7.02 3.92
N CYS A 42 -2.98 5.73 3.56
CA CYS A 42 -2.84 5.23 2.20
C CYS A 42 -4.06 4.36 1.87
N THR A 43 -4.76 4.73 0.81
CA THR A 43 -5.96 4.02 0.35
C THR A 43 -5.57 2.93 -0.64
N VAL A 44 -6.18 1.77 -0.46
CA VAL A 44 -6.03 0.59 -1.31
C VAL A 44 -7.38 0.31 -1.93
N THR A 45 -7.42 0.10 -3.23
CA THR A 45 -8.65 -0.20 -3.97
C THR A 45 -8.41 -1.35 -4.92
N TRP A 46 -9.40 -2.21 -5.09
CA TRP A 46 -9.35 -3.34 -6.01
C TRP A 46 -10.66 -3.49 -6.77
N LEU A 47 -10.60 -4.28 -7.83
CA LEU A 47 -11.73 -4.71 -8.64
C LEU A 47 -11.79 -6.24 -8.63
N ASP A 48 -12.99 -6.78 -8.87
CA ASP A 48 -13.14 -8.15 -9.34
C ASP A 48 -12.84 -8.14 -10.85
N ASN A 49 -11.88 -8.93 -11.31
CA ASN A 49 -11.55 -8.99 -12.74
C ASN A 49 -12.38 -10.04 -13.51
N GLY A 50 -13.33 -10.70 -12.84
CA GLY A 50 -14.20 -11.73 -13.41
C GLY A 50 -13.56 -13.11 -13.54
N GLN A 51 -12.32 -13.31 -13.08
CA GLN A 51 -11.68 -14.62 -13.03
C GLN A 51 -12.01 -15.33 -11.72
N THR A 52 -12.05 -16.67 -11.74
CA THR A 52 -12.29 -17.46 -10.55
C THR A 52 -11.02 -17.57 -9.69
N PRO A 53 -11.09 -17.48 -8.35
CA PRO A 53 -12.31 -17.33 -7.54
C PRO A 53 -12.79 -15.87 -7.48
N LEU A 54 -14.08 -15.62 -7.72
CA LEU A 54 -14.68 -14.28 -7.56
C LEU A 54 -14.47 -13.73 -6.13
N LEU A 55 -14.57 -12.41 -5.95
CA LEU A 55 -14.42 -11.77 -4.62
C LEU A 55 -15.34 -12.39 -3.56
N SER A 56 -16.55 -12.79 -3.95
CA SER A 56 -17.52 -13.47 -3.09
C SER A 56 -17.03 -14.82 -2.55
N ALA A 57 -16.20 -15.53 -3.32
CA ALA A 57 -15.57 -16.78 -2.89
C ALA A 57 -14.26 -16.55 -2.14
N ILE A 58 -13.56 -15.44 -2.41
CA ILE A 58 -12.32 -15.08 -1.70
C ILE A 58 -12.60 -14.72 -0.23
N GLY A 59 -13.69 -13.99 0.06
CA GLY A 59 -14.12 -13.71 1.43
C GLY A 59 -13.13 -12.88 2.25
N VAL A 60 -12.92 -13.27 3.51
CA VAL A 60 -11.99 -12.56 4.41
C VAL A 60 -10.54 -12.85 4.02
N THR A 61 -9.71 -11.81 4.04
CA THR A 61 -8.29 -11.90 3.71
C THR A 61 -7.41 -11.33 4.81
N HIS A 62 -6.32 -12.02 5.10
CA HIS A 62 -5.18 -11.44 5.79
C HIS A 62 -4.43 -10.52 4.84
N VAL A 63 -4.14 -9.30 5.32
CA VAL A 63 -3.41 -8.30 4.53
C VAL A 63 -2.13 -7.92 5.26
N ALA A 64 -1.02 -7.85 4.52
CA ALA A 64 0.26 -7.43 5.07
C ALA A 64 1.08 -6.64 4.05
N LEU A 65 1.84 -5.68 4.57
CA LEU A 65 2.82 -4.89 3.84
C LEU A 65 4.17 -5.61 3.84
N TYR A 66 4.73 -5.77 2.66
CA TYR A 66 6.02 -6.37 2.41
C TYR A 66 6.95 -5.40 1.68
N THR A 67 8.25 -5.67 1.75
CA THR A 67 9.26 -5.02 0.91
C THR A 67 10.24 -6.03 0.31
N GLY A 68 10.76 -5.75 -0.88
CA GLY A 68 11.73 -6.59 -1.58
C GLY A 68 11.23 -8.03 -1.75
N THR A 69 12.05 -9.02 -1.39
CA THR A 69 11.68 -10.44 -1.50
C THR A 69 11.04 -10.92 -0.21
N LEU A 70 9.70 -10.84 -0.12
CA LEU A 70 8.90 -11.43 0.97
C LEU A 70 9.28 -10.98 2.40
N LYS A 71 9.90 -9.80 2.55
CA LYS A 71 10.20 -9.25 3.87
C LYS A 71 8.96 -8.56 4.44
N LEU A 72 8.30 -9.20 5.40
CA LEU A 72 7.18 -8.63 6.14
C LEU A 72 7.64 -7.40 6.94
N VAL A 73 6.93 -6.29 6.81
CA VAL A 73 7.24 -5.05 7.54
C VAL A 73 6.08 -4.50 8.36
N GLN A 74 4.84 -4.90 8.04
CA GLN A 74 3.67 -4.56 8.83
C GLN A 74 2.51 -5.51 8.51
N THR A 75 1.90 -6.08 9.55
CA THR A 75 0.60 -6.76 9.43
C THR A 75 -0.53 -5.73 9.53
N LEU A 76 -1.62 -5.96 8.81
CA LEU A 76 -2.79 -5.08 8.81
C LEU A 76 -4.02 -5.85 9.33
N PRO A 77 -5.07 -5.15 9.80
CA PRO A 77 -6.34 -5.79 10.09
C PRO A 77 -6.86 -6.58 8.88
N PRO A 78 -7.46 -7.76 9.09
CA PRO A 78 -8.10 -8.50 8.00
C PRO A 78 -9.17 -7.67 7.31
N VAL A 79 -9.32 -7.90 6.00
CA VAL A 79 -10.31 -7.21 5.18
C VAL A 79 -11.15 -8.25 4.47
N ASP A 80 -12.47 -8.08 4.56
CA ASP A 80 -13.41 -8.84 3.75
C ASP A 80 -13.52 -8.22 2.36
N VAL A 81 -12.94 -8.90 1.38
CA VAL A 81 -12.90 -8.43 0.00
C VAL A 81 -14.19 -8.78 -0.75
N SER A 82 -15.04 -9.62 -0.18
CA SER A 82 -16.36 -9.96 -0.75
C SER A 82 -17.39 -8.85 -0.54
N SER A 83 -17.23 -8.05 0.52
CA SER A 83 -18.16 -7.00 0.91
C SER A 83 -17.63 -5.57 0.68
N THR A 84 -16.34 -5.42 0.38
CA THR A 84 -15.70 -4.13 0.16
C THR A 84 -14.77 -4.15 -1.06
N LEU A 85 -14.56 -2.97 -1.66
CA LEU A 85 -13.63 -2.76 -2.78
C LEU A 85 -12.48 -1.81 -2.44
N SER A 86 -12.40 -1.40 -1.18
CA SER A 86 -11.34 -0.52 -0.70
C SER A 86 -11.14 -0.64 0.81
N PHE A 87 -9.92 -0.35 1.25
CA PHE A 87 -9.65 0.00 2.64
C PHE A 87 -8.59 1.10 2.70
N THR A 88 -8.46 1.75 3.85
CA THR A 88 -7.37 2.69 4.11
C THR A 88 -6.58 2.22 5.30
N PHE A 89 -5.25 2.20 5.16
CA PHE A 89 -4.34 1.89 6.27
C PHE A 89 -3.31 3.00 6.45
N THR A 90 -2.65 3.01 7.60
CA THR A 90 -1.52 3.91 7.85
C THR A 90 -0.24 3.08 7.90
N PRO A 91 0.66 3.20 6.90
CA PRO A 91 1.95 2.54 6.94
C PRO A 91 2.75 2.99 8.17
N ASN A 92 3.39 2.06 8.87
CA ASN A 92 4.30 2.39 9.97
C ASN A 92 5.47 3.24 9.43
N PRO A 93 5.75 4.44 9.98
CA PRO A 93 6.91 5.23 9.58
C PRO A 93 8.24 4.48 9.65
N ALA A 94 8.36 3.48 10.52
CA ALA A 94 9.54 2.65 10.68
C ALA A 94 9.53 1.35 9.83
N ALA A 95 8.55 1.16 8.94
CA ALA A 95 8.40 -0.06 8.13
C ALA A 95 9.61 -0.36 7.22
N GLY A 96 10.48 0.62 6.96
CA GLY A 96 11.74 0.39 6.25
C GLY A 96 12.33 1.65 5.65
N PRO A 97 13.33 1.53 4.76
CA PRO A 97 13.91 2.66 4.04
C PRO A 97 12.98 3.16 2.93
N ASN A 98 13.24 4.35 2.40
CA ASN A 98 12.59 4.83 1.19
C ASN A 98 12.94 3.89 0.02
N SER A 99 11.93 3.37 -0.68
CA SER A 99 12.11 2.51 -1.86
C SER A 99 10.78 2.37 -2.60
N ASP A 100 10.86 2.00 -3.87
CA ASP A 100 9.78 1.54 -4.76
C ASP A 100 9.45 0.05 -4.62
N ALA A 101 10.13 -0.66 -3.71
CA ALA A 101 10.02 -2.09 -3.54
C ALA A 101 8.98 -2.54 -2.52
N TYR A 102 7.89 -1.80 -2.32
CA TYR A 102 6.85 -2.17 -1.35
C TYR A 102 5.60 -2.68 -2.06
N TYR A 103 4.94 -3.67 -1.47
CA TYR A 103 3.71 -4.24 -1.99
C TYR A 103 2.85 -4.82 -0.87
N LEU A 104 1.56 -4.94 -1.13
CA LEU A 104 0.61 -5.61 -0.25
C LEU A 104 0.41 -7.04 -0.73
N ALA A 105 0.34 -7.98 0.21
CA ALA A 105 -0.09 -9.34 -0.04
C ALA A 105 -1.43 -9.58 0.65
N PHE A 106 -2.35 -10.21 -0.06
CA PHE A 106 -3.65 -10.65 0.40
C PHE A 106 -3.64 -12.17 0.42
N THR A 107 -4.05 -12.79 1.52
CA THR A 107 -4.19 -14.24 1.64
C THR A 107 -5.58 -14.55 2.17
N SER A 108 -6.39 -15.27 1.40
CA SER A 108 -7.74 -15.66 1.82
C SER A 108 -7.71 -16.62 3.00
N THR A 109 -8.70 -16.52 3.88
CA THR A 109 -8.93 -17.49 4.96
C THR A 109 -9.80 -18.68 4.53
N GLU A 110 -10.44 -18.60 3.36
CA GLU A 110 -11.48 -19.53 2.92
C GLU A 110 -11.18 -20.14 1.53
N ALA A 111 -10.87 -19.28 0.54
CA ALA A 111 -10.63 -19.72 -0.83
C ALA A 111 -9.29 -20.45 -0.97
N LYS A 112 -9.32 -21.56 -1.71
CA LYS A 112 -8.13 -22.31 -2.11
C LYS A 112 -8.06 -22.43 -3.63
N VAL A 113 -6.86 -22.30 -4.16
CA VAL A 113 -6.52 -22.54 -5.56
C VAL A 113 -5.41 -23.58 -5.60
N ASN A 114 -5.64 -24.69 -6.31
CA ASN A 114 -4.70 -25.82 -6.41
C ASN A 114 -4.22 -26.33 -5.03
N GLY A 115 -5.13 -26.39 -4.05
CA GLY A 115 -4.85 -26.88 -2.69
C GLY A 115 -4.12 -25.91 -1.77
N SER A 116 -3.72 -24.73 -2.26
CA SER A 116 -3.12 -23.65 -1.46
C SER A 116 -4.10 -22.51 -1.24
N ASP A 117 -3.93 -21.73 -0.18
CA ASP A 117 -4.77 -20.55 0.06
C ASP A 117 -4.63 -19.54 -1.08
N TYR A 118 -5.74 -18.95 -1.50
CA TYR A 118 -5.76 -17.93 -2.53
C TYR A 118 -4.89 -16.74 -2.12
N ARG A 119 -4.05 -16.27 -3.05
CA ARG A 119 -3.16 -15.13 -2.84
C ARG A 119 -3.26 -14.13 -3.98
N ALA A 120 -3.31 -12.86 -3.60
CA ALA A 120 -3.21 -11.74 -4.53
C ALA A 120 -2.19 -10.72 -4.03
N TYR A 121 -1.65 -9.93 -4.94
CA TYR A 121 -0.62 -8.94 -4.64
C TYR A 121 -0.96 -7.61 -5.28
N SER A 122 -0.65 -6.51 -4.59
CA SER A 122 -0.66 -5.21 -5.23
C SER A 122 0.52 -5.08 -6.21
N PRO A 123 0.44 -4.14 -7.16
CA PRO A 123 1.62 -3.59 -7.78
C PRO A 123 2.63 -3.09 -6.74
N TRP A 124 3.88 -3.01 -7.16
CA TRP A 124 4.95 -2.41 -6.36
C TRP A 124 4.75 -0.90 -6.32
N PHE A 125 4.88 -0.30 -5.14
CA PHE A 125 4.68 1.12 -4.92
C PHE A 125 5.80 1.71 -4.08
N ARG A 126 5.95 3.04 -4.19
CA ARG A 126 6.93 3.80 -3.43
C ARG A 126 6.46 4.02 -2.01
N PHE A 127 7.28 3.62 -1.06
CA PHE A 127 7.15 4.03 0.33
C PHE A 127 8.13 5.16 0.63
N LEU A 128 7.63 6.23 1.23
CA LEU A 128 8.46 7.28 1.80
C LEU A 128 8.30 7.31 3.31
N ARG A 129 9.40 7.04 4.01
CA ARG A 129 9.54 7.26 5.45
C ARG A 129 9.28 8.73 5.76
N GLN A 130 8.37 8.98 6.70
CA GLN A 130 8.29 10.27 7.37
C GLN A 130 9.01 10.15 8.71
N PRO A 131 10.09 10.92 8.95
CA PRO A 131 10.72 10.93 10.25
C PRO A 131 9.71 11.43 11.30
N PRO A 132 9.75 10.91 12.55
CA PRO A 132 8.90 11.40 13.63
C PRO A 132 9.00 12.92 13.86
N SER A 133 10.17 13.53 13.56
CA SER A 133 10.47 14.94 13.81
C SER A 133 9.62 15.91 13.00
N PHE A 134 9.20 15.56 11.78
CA PHE A 134 8.46 16.50 10.92
C PHE A 134 7.11 16.90 11.55
N ARG A 135 6.45 15.99 12.28
CA ARG A 135 5.19 16.28 12.99
C ARG A 135 5.41 17.10 14.26
N ASN A 136 6.48 16.81 15.00
CA ASN A 136 6.81 17.53 16.22
C ASN A 136 7.25 18.97 15.94
N GLU A 137 7.94 19.22 14.82
CA GLU A 137 8.36 20.56 14.42
C GLU A 137 7.17 21.44 13.98
N LEU A 138 6.23 20.90 13.19
CA LEU A 138 5.02 21.65 12.80
C LEU A 138 4.18 22.04 14.02
N ASN A 139 3.97 21.10 14.95
CA ASN A 139 3.22 21.37 16.17
C ASN A 139 3.94 22.37 17.09
N SER A 140 5.27 22.25 17.21
CA SER A 140 6.09 23.19 17.99
C SER A 140 6.03 24.60 17.40
N ARG A 141 6.15 24.74 16.07
CA ARG A 141 6.08 26.04 15.39
C ARG A 141 4.70 26.67 15.50
N ALA A 142 3.63 25.89 15.37
CA ALA A 142 2.26 26.39 15.56
C ALA A 142 2.04 26.87 17.00
N LYS A 143 2.53 26.13 17.99
CA LYS A 143 2.43 26.51 19.42
C LYS A 143 3.23 27.78 19.73
N LEU A 144 4.44 27.91 19.18
CA LEU A 144 5.27 29.11 19.33
C LEU A 144 4.62 30.33 18.67
N ALA A 145 4.08 30.19 17.46
CA ALA A 145 3.38 31.28 16.77
C ALA A 145 2.14 31.74 17.54
N TYR A 146 1.38 30.81 18.12
CA TYR A 146 0.24 31.14 18.98
C TYR A 146 0.67 31.92 20.23
N HIS A 147 1.70 31.45 20.95
CA HIS A 147 2.23 32.16 22.11
C HIS A 147 2.74 33.56 21.75
N GLN A 148 3.47 33.69 20.64
CA GLN A 148 3.96 34.99 20.17
C GLN A 148 2.81 35.96 19.88
N SER A 149 1.72 35.47 19.30
CA SER A 149 0.53 36.30 19.03
C SER A 149 -0.21 36.76 20.28
N LEU A 150 -0.14 36.01 21.38
CA LEU A 150 -0.72 36.40 22.67
C LEU A 150 0.13 37.48 23.35
N LEU A 151 1.46 37.35 23.27
CA LEU A 151 2.39 38.33 23.82
C LEU A 151 2.26 39.68 23.09
N ASP A 152 2.16 39.66 21.76
CA ASP A 152 2.03 40.87 20.95
C ASP A 152 0.72 41.64 21.25
N ARG A 153 -0.39 40.92 21.44
CA ARG A 153 -1.66 41.54 21.87
C ARG A 153 -1.56 42.14 23.28
N SER A 154 -0.91 41.45 24.22
CA SER A 154 -0.72 41.96 25.58
C SER A 154 0.10 43.25 25.59
N VAL A 155 1.14 43.35 24.76
CA VAL A 155 1.96 44.56 24.63
C VAL A 155 1.14 45.70 24.01
N HIS A 156 0.33 45.40 22.99
CA HIS A 156 -0.54 46.41 22.36
C HIS A 156 -1.62 46.95 23.32
N ASP A 157 -2.21 46.08 24.15
CA ASP A 157 -3.22 46.49 25.15
C ASP A 157 -2.60 47.27 26.31
N TYR A 158 -1.39 46.90 26.76
CA TYR A 158 -0.65 47.67 27.75
C TYR A 158 -0.31 49.08 27.25
N SER A 159 0.15 49.19 26.00
CA SER A 159 0.47 50.49 25.38
C SER A 159 -0.76 51.38 25.16
N ARG A 160 -1.96 50.82 25.03
CA ARG A 160 -3.20 51.62 24.93
C ARG A 160 -3.67 52.17 26.28
N ASN A 161 -3.42 51.43 27.37
CA ASN A 161 -3.85 51.82 28.71
C ASN A 161 -2.86 52.75 29.43
N SER A 162 -1.63 52.90 28.93
CA SER A 162 -0.61 53.78 29.53
C SER A 162 -0.67 55.25 29.06
N VAL A 163 -1.64 55.61 28.22
CA VAL A 163 -1.76 56.95 27.60
C VAL A 163 -3.02 57.71 28.10
N ASN A 164 -3.71 57.19 29.13
CA ASN A 164 -4.82 57.86 29.81
C ASN A 164 -4.47 58.18 31.26
#